data_AF-A0A356KHB2-F1
#
_entry.id   AF-A0A356KHB2-F1
#
_cell.length_a   1.000
_cell.length_b   1.000
_cell.length_c   1.000
_cell.angle_alpha   90.00
_cell.angle_beta   90.00
_cell.angle_gamma   90.00
#
_symmetry.space_group_name_H-M   'P 1'
#
loop_
_entity.id
_entity.type
_entity.pdbx_description
1 polymer ?
#
loop_
_entity_poly.entity_id
_entity_poly.type
_entity_poly.pdbx_seq_one_letter_code
_entity_poly.pdbx_strand_id
1 'polypeptide(L)'
;NGALAGLVGITAGCSVVSPGASIFIGVAAGVLSVFGVVWLDKLQIDDPVGAFPVHGLCGVWGTLAVGLFGQKAFGANFDGLFYGGGPEALGRQLVGILACLGFVVVSMG
;
A
#
# COMPACT_ATOMS: atom_id res chain seq x y z
N ASN A 1 -5.61 -11.18 10.71
CA ASN A 1 -5.39 -9.88 10.03
C ASN A 1 -5.31 -9.93 8.50
N GLY A 2 -5.29 -11.09 7.83
CA GLY A 2 -5.13 -11.16 6.37
C GLY A 2 -6.24 -10.49 5.54
N ALA A 3 -7.52 -10.69 5.89
CA ALA A 3 -8.63 -10.03 5.19
C ALA A 3 -8.59 -8.50 5.34
N LEU A 4 -8.26 -8.01 6.54
CA LEU A 4 -8.08 -6.57 6.81
C LEU A 4 -6.89 -6.01 6.02
N ALA A 5 -5.76 -6.73 6.00
CA ALA A 5 -4.59 -6.34 5.22
C ALA A 5 -4.92 -6.23 3.72
N GLY A 6 -5.70 -7.17 3.17
CA GLY A 6 -6.18 -7.10 1.80
C GLY A 6 -7.07 -5.89 1.52
N LEU A 7 -8.01 -5.59 2.42
CA LEU A 7 -8.87 -4.40 2.34
C LEU A 7 -8.06 -3.10 2.40
N VAL A 8 -7.09 -3.00 3.33
CA VAL A 8 -6.20 -1.84 3.41
C VAL A 8 -5.34 -1.73 2.14
N GLY A 9 -4.74 -2.82 1.69
CA GLY A 9 -3.90 -2.86 0.50
C GLY A 9 -4.62 -2.38 -0.77
N ILE A 10 -5.90 -2.71 -0.94
CA ILE A 10 -6.66 -2.25 -2.12
C ILE A 10 -7.24 -0.85 -1.96
N THR A 11 -7.25 -0.26 -0.76
CA THR A 11 -7.97 0.99 -0.46
C THR A 11 -7.57 2.14 -1.40
N ALA A 12 -6.27 2.35 -1.64
CA ALA A 12 -5.80 3.44 -2.49
C ALA A 12 -6.13 3.23 -3.98
N GLY A 13 -6.21 1.97 -4.43
CA GLY A 13 -6.38 1.60 -5.83
C GLY A 13 -7.75 1.07 -6.21
N CYS A 14 -8.72 1.07 -5.29
CA CYS A 14 -9.96 0.31 -5.41
C CYS A 14 -10.80 0.67 -6.65
N SER A 15 -10.67 1.90 -7.15
CA SER A 15 -11.39 2.40 -8.30
C SER A 15 -10.55 2.54 -9.57
N VAL A 16 -9.28 2.13 -9.57
CA VAL A 16 -8.35 2.47 -10.67
C VAL A 16 -7.48 1.32 -11.17
N VAL A 17 -7.62 0.13 -10.59
CA VAL A 17 -6.88 -1.08 -11.00
C VAL A 17 -7.84 -2.16 -11.51
N SER A 18 -7.32 -3.08 -12.32
CA SER A 18 -8.10 -4.21 -12.82
C SER A 18 -8.47 -5.21 -11.72
N PRO A 19 -9.53 -6.03 -11.87
CA PRO A 19 -9.86 -7.09 -10.93
C PRO A 19 -8.72 -8.12 -10.75
N GLY A 20 -7.94 -8.41 -11.78
CA GLY A 20 -6.78 -9.30 -11.67
C GLY A 20 -5.67 -8.69 -10.80
N ALA A 21 -5.39 -7.40 -10.97
CA ALA A 21 -4.42 -6.69 -10.15
C ALA A 21 -4.88 -6.57 -8.69
N SER A 22 -6.18 -6.36 -8.44
CA SER A 22 -6.70 -6.23 -7.07
C SER A 22 -6.51 -7.50 -6.23
N ILE A 23 -6.67 -8.69 -6.85
CA ILE A 23 -6.38 -9.98 -6.20
C ILE A 23 -4.92 -10.05 -5.79
N PHE A 24 -4.00 -9.72 -6.70
CA PHE A 24 -2.56 -9.73 -6.42
C PHE A 24 -2.18 -8.76 -5.29
N ILE A 25 -2.70 -7.52 -5.34
CA ILE A 25 -2.47 -6.49 -4.32
C ILE A 25 -2.92 -7.00 -2.95
N GLY A 26 -4.11 -7.60 -2.86
CA GLY A 26 -4.66 -8.14 -1.62
C GLY A 26 -3.85 -9.31 -1.05
N VAL A 27 -3.43 -10.25 -1.90
CA VAL A 27 -2.57 -11.38 -1.48
C VAL A 27 -1.22 -10.88 -0.97
N ALA A 28 -0.57 -9.97 -1.72
CA ALA A 28 0.70 -9.38 -1.32
C ALA A 28 0.58 -8.63 0.02
N ALA A 29 -0.50 -7.87 0.22
CA ALA A 29 -0.78 -7.20 1.49
C ALA A 29 -0.96 -8.19 2.65
N GLY A 30 -1.70 -9.28 2.44
CA GLY A 30 -1.85 -10.35 3.43
C GLY A 30 -0.50 -10.92 3.86
N VAL A 31 0.37 -11.24 2.90
CA VAL A 31 1.73 -11.75 3.14
C VAL A 31 2.59 -10.71 3.88
N LEU A 32 2.59 -9.45 3.42
CA LEU A 32 3.31 -8.35 4.06
C LEU A 32 2.88 -8.15 5.52
N SER A 33 1.59 -8.28 5.82
CA SER A 33 1.10 -8.15 7.20
C SER A 33 1.68 -9.22 8.13
N VAL A 34 1.81 -10.46 7.65
CA VAL A 34 2.39 -11.56 8.45
C VAL A 34 3.88 -11.32 8.69
N PHE A 35 4.63 -10.96 7.65
CA PHE A 35 6.04 -10.63 7.81
C PHE A 35 6.26 -9.39 8.68
N GLY A 36 5.37 -8.41 8.61
CA GLY A 36 5.40 -7.22 9.46
C GLY A 36 5.26 -7.55 10.94
N VAL A 37 4.31 -8.42 11.31
CA VAL A 37 4.15 -8.89 12.69
C VAL A 37 5.43 -9.60 13.17
N VAL A 38 5.91 -10.58 12.41
CA VAL A 38 7.14 -11.32 12.74
C VAL A 38 8.36 -10.40 12.86
N TRP A 39 8.40 -9.32 12.06
CA TRP A 39 9.46 -8.33 12.11
C TRP A 39 9.39 -7.47 13.38
N LEU A 40 8.22 -6.98 13.77
CA LEU A 40 8.04 -6.22 15.01
C LEU A 40 8.32 -7.08 16.25
N ASP A 41 7.87 -8.33 16.25
CA ASP A 41 8.14 -9.28 17.35
C ASP A 41 9.65 -9.46 17.57
N LYS A 42 10.43 -9.57 16.49
CA LYS A 42 11.90 -9.67 16.55
C LYS A 42 12.57 -8.40 17.07
N LEU A 43 11.94 -7.24 16.87
CA LEU A 43 12.39 -5.96 17.41
C LEU A 43 11.89 -5.71 18.83
N GLN A 44 11.11 -6.64 19.41
CA GLN A 44 10.47 -6.50 20.71
C GLN A 44 9.57 -5.26 20.80
N ILE A 45 8.97 -4.87 19.67
CA ILE A 45 7.99 -3.78 19.59
C ILE A 45 6.60 -4.40 19.74
N ASP A 46 5.94 -4.11 20.86
CA ASP A 46 4.58 -4.60 21.13
C ASP A 46 3.55 -3.76 20.36
N ASP A 47 3.06 -4.30 19.25
CA ASP A 47 1.89 -3.80 18.53
C ASP A 47 0.70 -4.74 18.78
N PRO A 48 -0.11 -4.51 19.84
CA PRO A 48 -1.02 -5.50 20.40
C PRO A 48 -2.14 -5.94 19.46
N VAL A 49 -2.43 -5.15 18.43
CA VAL A 49 -3.47 -5.45 17.43
C VAL A 49 -2.91 -5.66 16.02
N GLY A 50 -1.60 -5.51 15.84
CA GLY A 50 -0.96 -5.50 14.53
C GLY A 50 -1.40 -4.32 13.67
N ALA A 51 -1.62 -3.15 14.28
CA ALA A 51 -2.06 -1.95 13.58
C ALA A 51 -1.02 -1.49 12.55
N PHE A 52 0.27 -1.53 12.87
CA PHE A 52 1.32 -1.08 11.97
C PHE A 52 1.52 -2.03 10.77
N PRO A 53 1.61 -3.37 10.94
CA PRO A 53 1.68 -4.28 9.80
C PRO A 53 0.46 -4.19 8.88
N VAL A 54 -0.75 -4.03 9.44
CA VAL A 54 -1.98 -3.95 8.64
C VAL A 54 -2.17 -2.58 7.99
N HIS A 55 -2.05 -1.48 8.73
CA HIS A 55 -2.37 -0.15 8.23
C HIS A 55 -1.14 0.57 7.67
N GLY A 56 -0.01 0.51 8.37
CA GLY A 56 1.25 1.12 7.94
C GLY A 56 1.83 0.43 6.71
N LEU A 57 2.25 -0.83 6.85
CA LEU A 57 2.93 -1.55 5.77
C LEU A 57 2.01 -1.82 4.57
N CYS A 58 0.80 -2.35 4.79
CA CYS A 58 -0.11 -2.63 3.68
C CYS A 58 -0.66 -1.35 3.04
N GLY A 59 -0.80 -0.26 3.81
CA GLY A 59 -1.19 1.05 3.27
C GLY A 59 -0.12 1.59 2.32
N VAL A 60 1.15 1.56 2.73
CA VAL A 60 2.29 1.93 1.86
C VAL A 60 2.32 1.06 0.61
N TRP A 61 2.19 -0.26 0.75
CA TRP A 61 2.13 -1.18 -0.40
C TRP A 61 0.97 -0.83 -1.34
N GLY A 62 -0.23 -0.60 -0.82
CA GLY A 62 -1.40 -0.24 -1.61
C GLY A 62 -1.22 1.05 -2.40
N THR A 63 -0.64 2.08 -1.76
CA THR A 63 -0.34 3.35 -2.43
C THR A 63 0.71 3.19 -3.52
N LEU A 64 1.77 2.41 -3.29
CA LEU A 64 2.74 2.08 -4.35
C LEU A 64 2.09 1.29 -5.49
N ALA A 65 1.22 0.34 -5.16
CA ALA A 65 0.51 -0.47 -6.14
C ALA A 65 -0.36 0.37 -7.09
N VAL A 66 -0.87 1.53 -6.67
CA VAL A 66 -1.54 2.47 -7.58
C VAL A 66 -0.60 2.96 -8.68
N GLY A 67 0.65 3.31 -8.34
CA GLY A 67 1.65 3.76 -9.30
C GLY A 67 2.16 2.64 -10.22
N LEU A 68 2.04 1.39 -9.79
CA LEU A 68 2.42 0.21 -10.58
C LEU A 68 1.28 -0.28 -11.49
N PHE A 69 0.07 -0.38 -10.93
CA PHE A 69 -1.07 -1.09 -11.51
C PHE A 69 -2.26 -0.20 -11.91
N GLY A 70 -2.22 1.11 -11.64
CA GLY A 70 -3.27 2.03 -12.07
C GLY A 70 -3.44 2.01 -13.60
N GLN A 71 -4.67 2.13 -14.09
CA GLN A 71 -4.94 2.16 -15.52
C GLN A 71 -6.01 3.19 -15.85
N LYS A 72 -5.83 3.90 -16.96
CA LYS A 72 -6.85 4.83 -17.46
C LYS A 72 -8.16 4.12 -17.80
N ALA A 73 -8.07 2.87 -18.26
CA ALA A 73 -9.23 2.04 -18.58
C ALA A 73 -10.18 1.83 -17.38
N PHE A 74 -9.67 1.93 -16.15
CA PHE A 74 -10.46 1.79 -14.93
C PHE A 74 -10.73 3.13 -14.24
N GLY A 75 -10.29 4.27 -14.79
CA GLY A 75 -10.57 5.60 -14.25
C GLY A 75 -9.38 6.33 -13.61
N ALA A 76 -8.16 5.78 -13.71
CA ALA A 76 -6.96 6.54 -13.37
C ALA A 76 -6.72 7.68 -14.38
N ASN A 77 -6.03 8.74 -13.96
CA ASN A 77 -5.57 9.80 -14.88
C ASN A 77 -4.23 9.47 -15.56
N PHE A 78 -3.69 8.28 -15.32
CA PHE A 78 -2.40 7.80 -15.81
C PHE A 78 -2.44 6.28 -15.96
N ASP A 79 -1.52 5.75 -16.73
CA ASP A 79 -1.24 4.31 -16.70
C ASP A 79 -0.05 4.08 -15.76
N GLY A 80 -0.11 2.99 -15.00
CA GLY A 80 0.94 2.60 -14.07
C GLY A 80 2.18 2.14 -14.80
N LEU A 81 3.27 1.95 -14.04
CA LEU A 81 4.56 1.54 -14.59
C LEU A 81 4.47 0.26 -15.42
N PHE A 82 3.68 -0.73 -14.98
CA PHE A 82 3.52 -2.00 -15.70
C PHE A 82 2.67 -1.92 -16.96
N TYR A 83 2.02 -0.78 -17.20
CA TYR A 83 1.18 -0.52 -18.37
C TYR A 83 1.76 0.58 -19.27
N GLY A 84 3.05 0.91 -19.12
CA GLY A 84 3.77 1.82 -20.01
C GLY A 84 3.62 3.31 -19.70
N GLY A 85 2.99 3.68 -18.59
CA GLY A 85 2.81 5.09 -18.22
C GLY A 85 3.99 5.77 -17.53
N GLY A 86 5.16 5.12 -17.50
CA GLY A 86 6.41 5.67 -16.98
C GLY A 86 6.52 5.66 -15.43
N PRO A 87 7.68 6.09 -14.89
CA PRO A 87 7.93 6.10 -13.44
C PRO A 87 7.22 7.24 -12.69
N GLU A 88 6.67 8.23 -13.40
CA GLU A 88 6.12 9.46 -12.81
C GLU A 88 4.91 9.18 -11.90
N ALA A 89 4.06 8.21 -12.27
CA ALA A 89 2.95 7.79 -11.42
C ALA A 89 3.45 7.23 -10.09
N LEU A 90 4.42 6.31 -10.13
CA LEU A 90 5.04 5.72 -8.94
C LEU A 90 5.76 6.77 -8.09
N GLY A 91 6.48 7.70 -8.72
CA GLY A 91 7.13 8.82 -8.04
C GLY A 91 6.14 9.70 -7.28
N ARG A 92 4.98 10.01 -7.88
CA ARG A 92 3.90 10.76 -7.18
C ARG A 92 3.36 10.01 -5.96
N GLN A 93 3.19 8.68 -6.06
CA GLN A 93 2.76 7.87 -4.92
C GLN A 93 3.80 7.89 -3.79
N LEU A 94 5.09 7.79 -4.14
CA LEU A 94 6.19 7.89 -3.18
C LEU A 94 6.22 9.25 -2.46
N VAL A 95 6.06 10.35 -3.19
CA VAL A 95 5.98 11.69 -2.59
C VAL A 95 4.80 11.77 -1.62
N GLY A 96 3.64 11.23 -1.98
CA GLY A 96 2.46 11.16 -1.10
C GLY A 96 2.73 10.39 0.18
N ILE A 97 3.34 9.20 0.07
CA ILE A 97 3.73 8.37 1.22
C ILE A 97 4.68 9.15 2.15
N LEU A 98 5.73 9.75 1.60
CA LEU A 98 6.72 10.50 2.39
C LEU A 98 6.11 11.74 3.03
N ALA A 99 5.19 12.43 2.35
CA ALA A 99 4.49 13.58 2.90
C ALA A 99 3.59 13.17 4.10
N CYS A 100 2.81 12.09 3.95
CA CYS A 100 2.00 11.55 5.04
C CYS A 100 2.86 11.09 6.22
N LEU A 101 3.94 10.34 5.97
CA LEU A 101 4.87 9.89 7.01
C LEU A 101 5.52 11.07 7.73
N GLY A 102 6.03 12.05 6.98
CA GLY A 102 6.66 13.24 7.54
C GLY A 102 5.68 14.03 8.42
N PHE A 103 4.44 14.23 7.95
CA PHE A 103 3.40 14.88 8.74
C PHE A 103 3.11 14.12 10.03
N VAL A 104 2.91 12.80 9.96
CA VAL A 104 2.61 11.97 11.16
C VAL A 104 3.77 12.02 12.15
N VAL A 105 5.02 11.86 11.70
CA VAL A 105 6.21 11.88 12.56
C VAL A 105 6.39 13.25 13.24
N VAL A 106 6.13 14.35 12.53
CA VAL A 106 6.29 15.71 13.08
C VAL A 106 5.12 16.12 13.98
N SER A 107 3.89 15.73 13.64
CA SER A 107 2.69 16.22 14.34
C SER A 107 2.26 15.37 15.53
N MET A 108 2.67 14.10 15.60
CA MET A 108 2.29 13.18 16.67
C MET A 108 3.38 13.04 17.75
N GLY A 109 4.14 14.10 18.00
CA GLY A 109 5.16 14.20 19.05
C GLY A 109 4.59 14.50 20.44
#